data_AF-A0A931C985-F1
#
_entry.id   AF-A0A931C985-F1
#
_cell.length_a   1.000
_cell.length_b   1.000
_cell.length_c   1.000
_cell.angle_alpha   90.00
_cell.angle_beta   90.00
_cell.angle_gamma   90.00
#
_symmetry.space_group_name_H-M   'P 1'
#
loop_
_entity.id
_entity.type
_entity.pdbx_description
1 polymer ?
#
loop_
_entity_poly.entity_id
_entity_poly.type
_entity_poly.pdbx_seq_one_letter_code
_entity_poly.pdbx_strand_id
1 'polypeptide(L)' 'MPSSGPSPNRMHWHVRLRDQEPGDLVAAGAVVLSTPGPGEQHWVLADPEGNEFCAYPPAADF' A
#
# COMPACT_ATOMS: atom_id res chain seq x y z
N MET A 1 10.24 29.03 21.68
CA MET A 1 10.01 27.58 21.78
C MET A 1 9.50 27.10 20.44
N PRO A 2 10.20 26.27 19.66
CA PRO A 2 9.57 25.65 18.49
C PRO A 2 8.63 24.56 19.01
N SER A 3 7.34 24.74 18.79
CA SER A 3 6.36 23.68 19.00
C SER A 3 6.62 22.57 17.99
N SER A 4 7.14 21.44 18.47
CA SER A 4 7.09 20.19 17.72
C SER A 4 5.62 19.82 17.58
N GLY A 5 5.02 20.18 16.45
CA GLY A 5 3.71 19.65 16.07
C GLY A 5 3.75 18.12 16.07
N PRO A 6 2.59 17.45 16.18
CA PRO A 6 2.56 15.99 16.18
C PRO A 6 3.27 15.49 14.93
N SER A 7 4.26 14.63 15.11
CA SER A 7 4.89 13.88 14.03
C SER A 7 3.74 13.23 13.23
N PRO A 8 3.65 13.44 11.91
CA PRO A 8 2.63 12.74 11.13
C PRO A 8 2.78 11.24 11.40
N ASN A 9 1.65 10.58 11.65
CA ASN A 9 1.59 9.16 11.94
C ASN A 9 2.10 8.38 10.72
N ARG A 10 3.42 8.14 10.65
CA ARG A 10 4.10 7.40 9.57
C ARG A 10 3.92 5.90 9.76
N MET A 11 2.66 5.47 9.81
CA MET A 11 2.34 4.06 9.82
C MET A 11 2.23 3.60 8.38
N HIS A 12 3.23 2.83 7.95
CA HIS A 12 3.21 2.16 6.67
C HIS A 12 2.59 0.78 6.87
N TRP A 13 1.41 0.56 6.27
CA TRP A 13 0.68 -0.69 6.45
C TRP A 13 0.96 -1.66 5.31
N HIS A 14 1.04 -2.94 5.65
CA HIS A 14 1.15 -4.04 4.69
C HIS A 14 -0.18 -4.77 4.63
N VAL A 15 -0.78 -4.79 3.44
CA VAL A 15 -2.00 -5.52 3.18
C VAL A 15 -1.70 -6.73 2.29
N ARG A 16 -2.42 -7.82 2.54
CA ARG A 16 -2.42 -8.99 1.65
C ARG A 16 -3.65 -8.90 0.77
N LEU A 17 -3.43 -8.94 -0.54
CA LEU A 17 -4.48 -9.03 -1.54
C LEU A 17 -5.19 -10.37 -1.44
N ARG A 18 -6.47 -10.38 -1.83
CA ARG A 18 -7.22 -11.62 -2.04
C ARG A 18 -6.90 -12.26 -3.38
N ASP A 19 -6.76 -11.43 -4.41
CA ASP A 19 -6.41 -11.81 -5.76
C ASP A 19 -4.95 -11.47 -6.09
N GLN A 20 -4.47 -11.93 -7.25
CA GLN A 20 -3.09 -11.64 -7.67
C GLN A 20 -2.84 -10.17 -8.00
N GLU A 21 -3.88 -9.38 -8.29
CA GLU A 21 -3.74 -7.98 -8.68
C GLU A 21 -4.55 -7.08 -7.73
N PRO A 22 -4.15 -5.81 -7.52
CA PRO A 22 -4.81 -4.90 -6.58
C PRO A 22 -6.10 -4.28 -7.16
N GLY A 23 -6.76 -4.94 -8.11
CA GLY A 23 -7.90 -4.39 -8.84
C GLY A 23 -9.04 -3.93 -7.94
N ASP A 24 -9.35 -4.68 -6.89
CA ASP A 24 -10.37 -4.33 -5.90
C ASP A 24 -10.04 -3.03 -5.13
N LEU A 25 -8.76 -2.82 -4.81
CA LEU A 25 -8.30 -1.62 -4.12
C LEU A 25 -8.39 -0.40 -5.04
N VAL A 26 -8.02 -0.58 -6.31
CA VAL A 26 -8.15 0.48 -7.32
C VAL A 26 -9.62 0.82 -7.57
N ALA A 27 -10.49 -0.19 -7.66
CA ALA A 27 -11.93 0.02 -7.77
C ALA A 27 -12.52 0.74 -6.54
N ALA A 28 -11.94 0.54 -5.36
CA ALA A 28 -12.28 1.26 -4.13
C ALA A 28 -11.70 2.69 -4.05
N GLY A 29 -10.90 3.11 -5.03
CA GLY A 29 -10.35 4.46 -5.12
C GLY A 29 -8.87 4.59 -4.75
N ALA A 30 -8.17 3.48 -4.49
CA ALA A 30 -6.73 3.52 -4.31
C ALA A 30 -6.00 3.82 -5.63
N VAL A 31 -4.88 4.50 -5.55
CA VAL A 31 -4.02 4.86 -6.68
C VAL A 31 -2.76 4.01 -6.63
N VAL A 32 -2.41 3.34 -7.72
CA VAL A 32 -1.13 2.61 -7.84
C VAL A 32 0.01 3.62 -8.01
N LEU A 33 0.93 3.64 -7.05
CA LEU A 33 2.14 4.46 -7.07
C LEU A 33 3.35 3.72 -7.65
N SER A 34 3.44 2.41 -7.37
CA SER A 34 4.49 1.54 -7.91
C SER A 34 3.95 0.14 -8.17
N THR A 35 4.40 -0.47 -9.27
CA THR A 35 4.11 -1.86 -9.64
C THR A 35 5.29 -2.78 -9.28
N PRO A 36 5.05 -4.07 -8.98
CA PRO A 36 6.10 -5.02 -8.68
C PRO A 36 7.16 -5.07 -9.80
N GLY A 37 8.42 -4.85 -9.42
CA GLY A 37 9.58 -4.95 -10.30
C GLY A 37 10.30 -6.30 -10.19
N PRO A 38 11.43 -6.48 -10.89
CA PRO A 38 12.25 -7.68 -10.78
C PRO A 38 12.74 -7.88 -9.35
N GLY A 39 12.29 -8.94 -8.68
CA GLY A 39 12.63 -9.24 -7.28
C GLY A 39 11.75 -8.57 -6.23
N GLU A 40 10.79 -7.73 -6.64
CA GLU A 40 9.79 -7.13 -5.78
C GLU A 40 8.43 -7.78 -6.07
N GLN A 41 7.74 -8.26 -5.03
CA GLN A 41 6.47 -8.97 -5.19
C GLN A 41 5.28 -8.15 -4.70
N HIS A 42 5.37 -6.82 -4.62
CA HIS A 42 4.28 -6.00 -4.09
C HIS A 42 4.05 -4.73 -4.87
N TRP A 43 2.85 -4.19 -4.74
CA TRP A 43 2.49 -2.86 -5.20
C TRP A 43 2.67 -1.87 -4.06
N VAL A 44 2.95 -0.62 -4.42
CA VAL A 44 2.77 0.53 -3.53
C VAL A 44 1.54 1.27 -4.01
N LEU A 45 0.59 1.51 -3.10
CA LEU A 45 -0.63 2.25 -3.39
C LEU A 45 -0.81 3.40 -2.39
N ALA A 46 -1.57 4.42 -2.81
CA ALA A 46 -2.14 5.42 -1.92
C ALA A 46 -3.66 5.26 -1.84
N ASP A 47 -4.23 5.34 -0.65
CA ASP A 47 -5.68 5.45 -0.49
C ASP A 47 -6.18 6.86 -0.90
N PRO A 48 -7.50 7.09 -0.96
CA PRO A 48 -8.06 8.40 -1.32
C PRO A 48 -7.67 9.57 -0.39
N GLU A 49 -7.28 9.28 0.85
CA GLU A 49 -6.80 10.28 1.82
C GLU A 49 -5.30 10.56 1.66
N GLY A 50 -4.62 9.81 0.79
CA GLY A 50 -3.20 9.94 0.49
C GLY A 50 -2.29 9.12 1.38
N ASN A 51 -2.82 8.15 2.15
CA ASN A 51 -1.95 7.29 2.95
C ASN A 51 -1.34 6.19 2.07
N GLU A 52 -0.02 6.02 2.16
CA GLU A 52 0.73 5.03 1.41
C GLU A 52 0.78 3.68 2.13
N PHE A 53 0.58 2.61 1.37
CA PHE A 53 0.64 1.24 1.87
C PHE A 53 1.15 0.28 0.80
N CYS A 54 1.72 -0.85 1.24
CA CYS A 54 2.15 -1.92 0.33
C CYS A 54 1.12 -3.04 0.28
N ALA A 55 0.77 -3.46 -0.93
CA ALA A 55 -0.10 -4.59 -1.18
C ALA A 55 0.70 -5.77 -1.74
N TYR A 56 0.68 -6.88 -1.03
CA TYR A 56 1.33 -8.12 -1.47
C TYR A 56 0.27 -9.07 -2.02
N PRO A 57 0.57 -9.86 -3.08
CA PRO A 57 -0.32 -10.92 -3.53
C PRO A 57 -0.58 -11.90 -2.37
N PRO A 58 -1.65 -12.71 -2.44
CA PRO A 58 -1.84 -13.79 -1.48
C PRO A 58 -0.58 -14.66 -1.45
N ALA A 59 -0.24 -15.14 -0.25
CA ALA A 59 0.82 -16.13 -0.14
C ALA A 59 0.40 -17.34 -0.98
N ALA A 60 1.28 -17.83 -1.84
CA ALA A 60 1.08 -19.16 -2.41
C ALA A 60 1.02 -20.12 -1.23
N ASP A 61 -0.15 -20.71 -1.00
CA ASP A 61 -0.26 -21.85 -0.09
C ASP A 61 0.70 -22.93 -0.62
N PHE A 62 1.53 -23.48 0.26
CA PHE A 62 2.58 -24.44 -0.09
C PHE A 62 2.02 -25.75 -0.62
#